data_AF-A0A7X6YC37-F1
#
_entry.id   AF-A0A7X6YC37-F1
#
_cell.length_a   1.000
_cell.length_b   1.000
_cell.length_c   1.000
_cell.angle_alpha   90.00
_cell.angle_beta   90.00
_cell.angle_gamma   90.00
#
_symmetry.space_group_name_H-M   'P 1'
#
loop_
_entity.id
_entity.type
_entity.pdbx_description
1 polymer ?
#
loop_
_entity_poly.entity_id
_entity_poly.type
_entity_poly.pdbx_seq_one_letter_code
_entity_poly.pdbx_strand_id
1 'polypeptide(L)'
;MKTTIAFALCCAALTAVGDGVFGVPRTVAGTSERIMAVCLDGERLYVGGGPNFYVFDVQKPLEPKLLGQVAGLGGVRQIAVHNGMAYVSAREAGLW
;
A
#
# COMPACT_ATOMS: atom_id res chain seq x y z
N MET A 1 -1.70 2.25 -24.28
CA MET A 1 -2.02 3.01 -23.05
C MET A 1 -3.23 2.36 -22.40
N LYS A 2 -3.04 1.53 -21.38
CA LYS A 2 -4.11 0.93 -20.59
C LYS A 2 -3.74 1.11 -19.13
N THR A 3 -4.20 2.19 -18.52
CA THR A 3 -4.06 2.43 -17.09
C THR A 3 -5.21 1.72 -16.40
N THR A 4 -4.98 0.46 -15.99
CA THR A 4 -5.95 -0.27 -15.17
C THR A 4 -5.82 0.25 -13.74
N ILE A 5 -6.77 1.07 -13.30
CA ILE A 5 -6.93 1.45 -11.89
C ILE A 5 -7.53 0.25 -11.17
N ALA A 6 -6.71 -0.49 -10.43
CA ALA A 6 -7.19 -1.55 -9.54
C ALA A 6 -7.74 -0.91 -8.26
N PHE A 7 -9.07 -0.78 -8.17
CA PHE A 7 -9.76 -0.48 -6.93
C PHE A 7 -9.70 -1.71 -6.02
N ALA A 8 -8.84 -1.73 -5.01
CA ALA A 8 -8.86 -2.75 -3.97
C ALA A 8 -9.96 -2.41 -2.94
N LEU A 9 -11.21 -2.78 -3.27
CA LEU A 9 -12.28 -2.91 -2.30
C LEU A 9 -12.41 -4.41 -1.96
N CYS A 10 -11.67 -4.90 -0.97
CA CYS A 10 -11.97 -6.22 -0.39
C CYS A 10 -12.84 -6.00 0.84
N CYS A 11 -14.15 -5.92 0.61
CA CYS A 11 -15.14 -6.04 1.67
C CYS A 11 -15.26 -7.53 2.04
N ALA A 12 -15.40 -7.81 3.34
CA ALA A 12 -15.30 -9.13 3.92
C ALA A 12 -16.15 -10.21 3.21
N ALA A 13 -15.46 -11.19 2.62
CA ALA A 13 -15.92 -12.56 2.54
C ALA A 13 -14.71 -13.45 2.80
N LEU A 14 -14.54 -13.83 4.07
CA LEU A 14 -13.62 -14.89 4.46
C LEU A 14 -14.19 -16.21 3.93
N THR A 15 -14.00 -16.47 2.63
CA THR A 15 -14.00 -17.82 2.09
C THR A 15 -12.59 -18.04 1.60
N ALA A 16 -11.90 -18.98 2.24
CA ALA A 16 -10.54 -19.34 1.89
C ALA A 16 -10.49 -19.70 0.40
N VAL A 17 -9.90 -18.83 -0.42
CA VAL A 17 -9.49 -19.21 -1.78
C VAL A 17 -8.21 -20.01 -1.63
N GLY A 18 -8.38 -21.26 -1.21
CA GLY A 18 -7.33 -22.26 -1.15
C GLY A 18 -7.30 -23.04 -2.47
N ASP A 19 -6.77 -22.42 -3.53
CA ASP A 19 -6.55 -23.09 -4.83
C ASP A 19 -5.09 -22.98 -5.33
N GLY A 20 -4.12 -22.73 -4.43
CA GLY A 20 -2.69 -22.83 -4.75
C GLY A 20 -2.11 -21.75 -5.69
N VAL A 21 -2.91 -20.78 -6.15
CA VAL A 21 -2.45 -19.67 -6.99
C VAL A 21 -1.73 -18.58 -6.18
N PHE A 22 -2.17 -18.33 -4.95
CA PHE A 22 -1.56 -17.37 -4.04
C PHE A 22 -0.85 -18.10 -2.91
N GLY A 23 0.38 -17.69 -2.62
CA GLY A 23 1.14 -18.22 -1.49
C GLY A 23 0.49 -17.90 -0.14
N VAL A 24 1.05 -18.44 0.94
CA VAL A 24 0.59 -18.15 2.30
C VAL A 24 0.68 -16.63 2.56
N PRO A 25 -0.40 -15.98 3.02
CA PRO A 25 -0.36 -14.56 3.39
C PRO A 25 0.73 -14.28 4.44
N ARG A 26 1.50 -13.21 4.25
CA ARG A 26 2.56 -12.79 5.17
C ARG A 26 2.40 -11.32 5.50
N THR A 27 2.60 -10.98 6.77
CA THR A 27 2.71 -9.59 7.22
C THR A 27 4.03 -9.02 6.74
N VAL A 28 4.00 -7.82 6.17
CA VAL A 28 5.20 -7.05 5.85
C VAL A 28 5.66 -6.33 7.11
N ALA A 29 6.89 -6.59 7.55
CA ALA A 29 7.45 -5.92 8.72
C ALA A 29 7.67 -4.41 8.44
N GLY A 30 7.57 -3.58 9.49
CA GLY A 30 7.85 -2.14 9.40
C GLY A 30 6.63 -1.24 9.09
N THR A 31 5.44 -1.80 8.93
CA THR A 31 4.18 -1.03 8.82
C THR A 31 3.46 -0.92 10.16
N SER A 32 2.63 0.13 10.34
CA SER A 32 1.72 0.24 11.48
C SER A 32 0.58 -0.78 11.42
N GLU A 33 -0.11 -1.00 12.54
CA GLU A 33 -1.18 -2.02 12.65
C GLU A 33 -2.43 -1.74 11.79
N ARG A 34 -2.59 -0.52 11.25
CA ARG A 34 -3.77 -0.15 10.45
C ARG A 34 -3.38 0.56 9.16
N ILE A 35 -3.11 -0.25 8.14
CA ILE A 35 -2.97 0.21 6.76
C ILE A 35 -4.34 0.36 6.11
N MET A 36 -4.55 1.48 5.41
CA MET A 36 -5.79 1.82 4.72
C MET A 36 -5.63 2.01 3.22
N ALA A 37 -4.41 2.26 2.74
CA ALA A 37 -4.13 2.48 1.33
C ALA A 37 -2.85 1.77 0.91
N VAL A 38 -2.84 1.25 -0.31
CA VAL A 38 -1.67 0.64 -0.95
C VAL A 38 -1.67 0.97 -2.44
N CYS A 39 -0.49 1.21 -3.01
CA CYS A 39 -0.29 1.40 -4.45
C CYS A 39 1.05 0.77 -4.87
N LEU A 40 1.08 0.09 -6.01
CA LEU A 40 2.30 -0.50 -6.58
C LEU A 40 2.66 0.26 -7.86
N ASP A 41 3.91 0.72 -7.97
CA ASP A 41 4.48 1.30 -9.19
C ASP A 41 5.83 0.62 -9.47
N GLY A 42 5.83 -0.28 -10.47
CA GLY A 42 6.97 -1.15 -10.77
C GLY A 42 7.36 -2.00 -9.56
N GLU A 43 8.58 -1.77 -9.06
CA GLU A 43 9.16 -2.50 -7.92
C GLU A 43 9.03 -1.73 -6.60
N ARG A 44 8.21 -0.67 -6.56
CA ARG A 44 7.95 0.12 -5.34
C ARG A 44 6.52 -0.05 -4.87
N LEU A 45 6.39 -0.40 -3.59
CA LEU A 45 5.13 -0.51 -2.88
C LEU A 45 4.95 0.69 -1.93
N TYR A 46 3.92 1.47 -2.17
CA TYR A 46 3.53 2.62 -1.37
C TYR A 46 2.40 2.20 -0.46
N VAL A 47 2.53 2.47 0.85
CA VAL A 47 1.62 1.97 1.87
C VAL A 47 1.28 3.10 2.82
N GLY A 48 0.00 3.28 3.14
CA GLY A 48 -0.48 4.37 3.98
C GLY A 48 -1.42 3.86 5.07
N GLY A 49 -1.18 4.29 6.31
CA GLY A 49 -1.94 3.82 7.46
C GLY A 49 -1.71 4.64 8.72
N GLY A 50 -2.81 5.03 9.38
CA GLY A 50 -2.75 6.03 10.45
C GLY A 50 -2.05 7.30 9.95
N PRO A 51 -1.17 7.93 10.74
CA PRO A 51 -0.44 9.14 10.36
C PRO A 51 0.77 8.89 9.44
N ASN A 52 0.98 7.64 9.00
CA ASN A 52 2.22 7.23 8.34
C ASN A 52 1.98 6.81 6.89
N PHE A 53 2.96 7.16 6.07
CA PHE A 53 3.14 6.71 4.70
C PHE A 53 4.52 6.08 4.56
N TYR A 54 4.59 4.93 3.92
CA TYR A 54 5.78 4.10 3.79
C TYR A 54 6.02 3.80 2.31
N VAL A 55 7.28 3.70 1.92
CA VAL A 55 7.69 3.21 0.60
C VAL A 55 8.60 2.02 0.80
N PHE A 56 8.28 0.91 0.16
CA PHE A 56 9.07 -0.31 0.16
C PHE A 56 9.58 -0.62 -1.24
N ASP A 57 10.79 -1.16 -1.31
CA ASP A 57 11.28 -1.93 -2.45
C ASP A 57 10.72 -3.36 -2.33
N VAL A 58 10.14 -3.85 -3.42
CA VAL A 58 9.56 -5.20 -3.53
C VAL A 58 10.16 -6.00 -4.69
N GLN A 59 11.40 -5.71 -5.12
CA GLN A 59 12.18 -6.54 -6.06
C GLN A 59 12.22 -8.01 -5.63
N LYS A 60 12.29 -8.24 -4.31
CA LYS A 60 12.11 -9.54 -3.69
C LYS A 60 10.76 -9.55 -2.95
N PRO A 61 9.68 -10.11 -3.53
CA PRO A 61 8.34 -10.00 -2.95
C PRO A 61 8.19 -10.61 -1.56
N LEU A 62 9.02 -11.60 -1.22
CA LEU A 62 9.03 -12.26 0.10
C LEU A 62 9.98 -11.57 1.11
N GLU A 63 10.75 -10.60 0.67
CA GLU A 63 11.69 -9.81 1.47
C GLU A 63 11.55 -8.30 1.17
N PRO A 64 10.38 -7.66 1.38
CA PRO A 64 10.23 -6.23 1.14
C PRO A 64 11.19 -5.42 2.00
N LYS A 65 11.82 -4.41 1.41
CA LYS A 65 12.77 -3.52 2.09
C LYS A 65 12.19 -2.12 2.23
N LEU A 66 12.07 -1.61 3.45
CA LEU A 66 11.65 -0.23 3.68
C LEU A 66 12.69 0.74 3.07
N LEU A 67 12.23 1.58 2.14
CA LEU A 67 13.03 2.65 1.53
C LEU A 67 12.87 3.97 2.29
N GLY A 68 11.70 4.22 2.86
CA GLY A 68 11.45 5.44 3.63
C GLY A 68 10.06 5.52 4.25
N GLN A 69 9.92 6.48 5.17
CA GLN A 69 8.68 6.76 5.88
C GLN A 69 8.47 8.27 5.99
N VAL A 70 7.24 8.72 5.77
CA VAL A 70 6.75 10.06 6.08
C VAL A 70 5.68 9.92 7.15
N ALA A 71 5.85 10.65 8.25
CA ALA A 71 4.90 10.67 9.37
C ALA A 71 4.19 12.03 9.44
N GLY A 72 3.08 12.08 10.18
CA GLY A 72 2.35 13.32 10.44
C GLY A 72 1.38 13.72 9.34
N LEU A 73 1.09 12.84 8.37
CA LEU A 73 0.15 13.13 7.28
C LEU A 73 -1.32 13.07 7.72
N GLY A 74 -1.62 12.79 8.99
CA GLY A 74 -2.97 12.40 9.41
C GLY A 74 -3.37 11.05 8.81
N GLY A 75 -4.60 10.61 9.03
CA GLY A 75 -5.14 9.34 8.58
C GLY A 75 -5.13 9.21 7.07
N VAL A 76 -4.10 8.58 6.51
CA VAL A 76 -3.98 8.31 5.06
C VAL A 76 -5.21 7.53 4.57
N ARG A 77 -5.73 7.89 3.39
CA ARG A 77 -6.95 7.32 2.79
C ARG A 77 -6.75 6.78 1.40
N GLN A 78 -6.07 7.51 0.53
CA GLN A 78 -5.82 7.07 -0.84
C GLN A 78 -4.40 7.46 -1.26
N ILE A 79 -3.84 6.63 -2.15
CA ILE A 79 -2.53 6.83 -2.75
C ILE A 79 -2.70 6.65 -4.25
N ALA A 80 -2.26 7.62 -5.04
CA ALA A 80 -2.11 7.48 -6.48
C ALA A 80 -0.65 7.76 -6.84
N VAL A 81 -0.07 6.99 -7.78
CA VAL A 81 1.32 7.16 -8.20
C VAL A 81 1.38 7.40 -9.69
N HIS A 82 2.17 8.39 -10.11
CA HIS A 82 2.44 8.67 -11.52
C HIS A 82 3.87 9.16 -11.69
N ASN A 83 4.61 8.51 -12.59
CA ASN A 83 6.02 8.82 -12.89
C ASN A 83 6.89 8.89 -11.62
N GLY A 84 6.71 7.95 -10.68
CA GLY A 84 7.44 7.90 -9.42
C GLY A 84 7.02 8.93 -8.35
N MET A 85 6.06 9.81 -8.64
CA MET A 85 5.48 10.73 -7.67
C MET A 85 4.22 10.12 -7.05
N ALA A 86 4.15 10.09 -5.72
CA ALA A 86 2.97 9.65 -4.99
C ALA A 86 2.15 10.85 -4.51
N TYR A 87 0.85 10.82 -4.78
CA TYR A 87 -0.16 11.76 -4.30
C TYR A 87 -0.95 11.07 -3.19
N VAL A 88 -0.98 11.68 -2.01
CA VAL A 88 -1.51 11.05 -0.80
C VAL A 88 -2.63 11.91 -0.24
N SER A 89 -3.86 11.37 -0.22
CA SER A 89 -4.97 12.01 0.48
C SER A 89 -5.06 11.49 1.91
N ALA A 90 -5.24 12.41 2.86
CA ALA A 90 -5.40 12.10 4.26
C ALA A 90 -6.60 12.83 4.86
N ARG A 91 -7.21 12.20 5.87
CA ARG A 91 -8.48 12.66 6.44
C ARG A 91 -8.37 14.03 7.09
N GLU A 92 -7.31 14.28 7.86
CA GLU A 92 -7.16 15.51 8.65
C GLU A 92 -6.24 16.53 7.99
N ALA A 93 -5.40 16.12 7.03
CA ALA A 93 -4.33 16.96 6.49
C ALA A 93 -4.44 17.26 4.99
N GLY A 94 -5.51 16.81 4.31
CA GLY A 94 -5.74 17.12 2.90
C GLY A 94 -4.88 16.29 1.94
N LEU A 95 -4.44 16.91 0.84
CA LEU A 95 -3.65 16.29 -0.22
C LEU A 95 -2.18 16.68 -0.09
N TRP A 96 -1.30 15.68 -0.16
CA TRP A 96 0.15 15.79 -0.15
C TRP A 96 0.74 15.24 -1.45
#